data_AF-A0A800DSR2-F1
#
_entry.id   AF-A0A800DSR2-F1
#
_cell.length_a   1.000
_cell.length_b   1.000
_cell.length_c   1.000
_cell.angle_alpha   90.00
_cell.angle_beta   90.00
_cell.angle_gamma   90.00
#
_symmetry.space_group_name_H-M   'P 1'
#
loop_
_entity.id
_entity.type
_entity.pdbx_description
1 polymer ?
#
loop_
_entity_poly.entity_id
_entity_poly.type
_entity_poly.pdbx_seq_one_letter_code
_entity_poly.pdbx_strand_id
1 'polypeptide(L)'
;WFEAENPYAFQEMTEILLETIRKGYWDADEEMRREIAELYARSVARHGESGGLRGGGNVKLERFVEELLKAPGTRELTALLAQYQLKVKESSTPGKGTGLDQPAEEQKPKETEQVRGKEMEKVEERPQQTLSSTSWKLLGVAIAALFLVVLGYRLRRFPKGKSRATRRLPE
;
A
#
# COMPACT_ATOMS: atom_id res chain seq x y z
N TRP A 1 -1.21 24.67 12.48
CA TRP A 1 -2.11 24.07 11.49
C TRP A 1 -3.10 23.13 12.16
N PHE A 2 -2.68 21.98 12.73
CA PHE A 2 -3.59 21.03 13.40
C PHE A 2 -4.57 21.68 14.39
N GLU A 3 -4.08 22.50 15.32
CA GLU A 3 -4.94 23.18 16.33
C GLU A 3 -6.04 24.05 15.73
N ALA A 4 -5.80 24.67 14.57
CA ALA A 4 -6.76 25.59 13.94
C ALA A 4 -7.69 24.88 12.95
N GLU A 5 -7.17 23.87 12.26
CA GLU A 5 -7.84 23.24 11.12
C GLU A 5 -8.52 21.92 11.50
N ASN A 6 -7.77 21.03 12.17
CA ASN A 6 -8.28 19.72 12.56
C ASN A 6 -7.49 19.18 13.76
N PRO A 7 -7.94 19.48 14.99
CA PRO A 7 -7.25 19.01 16.20
C PRO A 7 -7.32 17.49 16.37
N TYR A 8 -8.34 16.83 15.82
CA TYR A 8 -8.50 15.37 15.91
C TYR A 8 -7.57 14.62 14.95
N ALA A 9 -7.18 15.20 13.83
CA ALA A 9 -6.14 14.63 12.97
C ALA A 9 -4.80 14.48 13.70
N PHE A 10 -4.45 15.44 14.56
CA PHE A 10 -3.27 15.33 15.41
C PHE A 10 -3.42 14.19 16.42
N GLN A 11 -4.61 14.03 17.02
CA GLN A 11 -4.90 12.91 17.93
C GLN A 11 -4.69 11.58 17.22
N GLU A 12 -5.32 11.37 16.06
CA GLU A 12 -5.15 10.14 15.26
C GLU A 12 -3.68 9.84 14.91
N MET A 13 -2.90 10.85 14.55
CA MET A 13 -1.46 10.67 14.30
C MET A 13 -0.73 10.20 15.56
N THR A 14 -0.95 10.87 16.69
CA THR A 14 -0.31 10.49 17.96
C THR A 14 -0.79 9.15 18.49
N GLU A 15 -2.06 8.78 18.30
CA GLU A 15 -2.61 7.46 18.63
C GLU A 15 -1.93 6.36 17.84
N ILE A 16 -1.69 6.56 16.54
CA ILE A 16 -0.94 5.61 15.70
C ILE A 16 0.47 5.43 16.24
N LEU A 17 1.17 6.52 16.57
CA LEU A 17 2.53 6.46 17.11
C LEU A 17 2.55 5.69 18.44
N LEU A 18 1.65 6.05 19.37
CA LEU A 18 1.54 5.39 20.67
C LEU A 18 1.17 3.92 20.56
N GLU A 19 0.25 3.55 19.67
CA GLU A 19 -0.09 2.14 19.40
C GLU A 19 1.07 1.36 18.79
N THR A 20 1.85 2.02 17.92
CA THR A 20 3.04 1.42 17.28
C THR A 20 4.10 1.11 18.34
N ILE A 21 4.32 2.05 19.27
CA ILE A 21 5.21 1.87 20.43
C ILE A 21 4.67 0.78 21.36
N ARG A 22 3.40 0.86 21.77
CA ARG A 22 2.76 -0.07 22.72
C ARG A 22 2.77 -1.52 22.21
N LYS A 23 2.71 -1.71 20.90
CA LYS A 23 2.74 -3.04 20.25
C LYS A 23 4.17 -3.52 19.93
N GLY A 24 5.19 -2.71 20.19
CA GLY A 24 6.59 -3.08 19.94
C GLY A 24 6.98 -3.04 18.47
N TYR A 25 6.21 -2.35 17.61
CA TYR A 25 6.59 -2.14 16.21
C TYR A 25 7.61 -1.03 16.04
N TRP A 26 7.70 -0.12 17.01
CA TRP A 26 8.72 0.91 17.08
C TRP A 26 9.28 1.02 18.51
N ASP A 27 10.59 0.87 18.63
CA ASP A 27 11.31 1.03 19.90
C ASP A 27 11.78 2.48 20.06
N ALA A 28 10.86 3.36 20.44
CA ALA A 28 11.17 4.74 20.80
C ALA A 28 11.88 4.78 22.16
N ASP A 29 12.78 5.74 22.39
CA ASP A 29 13.32 5.96 23.72
C ASP A 29 12.27 6.51 24.70
N GLU A 30 12.57 6.45 25.99
CA GLU A 30 11.66 6.85 27.06
C GLU A 30 11.25 8.33 27.00
N GLU A 31 12.11 9.21 26.48
CA GLU A 31 11.81 10.63 26.31
C GLU A 31 10.76 10.84 25.22
N MET A 32 10.98 10.24 24.06
CA MET A 32 10.06 10.29 22.93
C MET A 32 8.70 9.66 23.26
N ARG A 33 8.68 8.52 23.99
CA ARG A 33 7.44 7.90 24.46
C ARG A 33 6.59 8.88 25.28
N ARG A 34 7.23 9.56 26.24
CA ARG A 34 6.56 10.55 27.08
C ARG A 34 6.12 11.77 26.29
N GLU A 35 6.97 12.30 25.43
CA GLU A 35 6.65 13.48 24.62
C GLU A 35 5.39 13.25 23.78
N ILE A 36 5.29 12.11 23.09
CA ILE A 36 4.11 11.77 22.29
C ILE A 36 2.87 11.60 23.18
N ALA A 37 3.00 10.94 24.34
CA ALA A 37 1.89 10.77 25.28
C ALA A 37 1.39 12.11 25.83
N GLU A 38 2.30 13.03 26.15
CA GLU A 38 1.98 14.38 26.58
C GLU A 38 1.28 15.19 25.48
N LEU A 39 1.79 15.13 24.25
CA LEU A 39 1.20 15.81 23.10
C LEU A 39 -0.24 15.34 22.86
N TYR A 40 -0.44 14.01 22.85
CA TYR A 40 -1.77 13.40 22.73
C TYR A 40 -2.69 13.85 23.88
N ALA A 41 -2.26 13.68 25.12
CA ALA A 41 -3.06 14.01 26.29
C ALA A 41 -3.43 15.50 26.36
N ARG A 42 -2.51 16.40 25.95
CA ARG A 42 -2.78 17.85 25.84
C ARG A 42 -3.82 18.15 24.77
N SER A 43 -3.79 17.45 23.63
CA SER A 43 -4.82 17.60 22.60
C SER A 43 -6.19 17.15 23.11
N VAL A 44 -6.26 15.97 23.74
CA VAL A 44 -7.50 15.45 24.33
C VAL A 44 -8.03 16.36 25.44
N ALA A 45 -7.15 16.88 26.32
CA ALA A 45 -7.53 17.82 27.37
C ALA A 45 -8.18 19.10 26.81
N ARG A 46 -7.68 19.61 25.68
CA ARG A 46 -8.21 20.82 25.02
C ARG A 46 -9.49 20.56 24.22
N HIS A 47 -9.52 19.49 23.44
CA HIS A 47 -10.49 19.30 22.36
C HIS A 47 -11.50 18.18 22.61
N GLY A 48 -11.36 17.46 23.72
CA GLY A 48 -12.01 16.17 23.91
C GLY A 48 -11.30 15.08 23.12
N GLU A 49 -11.65 13.84 23.42
CA GLU A 49 -11.15 12.67 22.68
C GLU A 49 -11.89 12.52 21.35
N SER A 50 -11.18 12.09 20.31
CA SER A 50 -11.64 12.09 18.92
C SER A 50 -12.83 11.14 18.67
N GLY A 51 -12.97 10.08 19.48
CA GLY A 51 -13.94 9.02 19.26
C GLY A 51 -13.61 8.17 18.03
N GLY A 52 -12.38 8.27 17.51
CA GLY A 52 -11.94 7.57 16.31
C GLY A 52 -11.76 6.08 16.52
N LEU A 53 -11.54 5.34 15.42
CA LEU A 53 -11.43 3.86 15.46
C LEU A 53 -10.26 3.35 16.30
N ARG A 54 -9.27 4.19 16.59
CA ARG A 54 -8.04 3.83 17.31
C ARG A 54 -8.07 4.27 18.76
N GLY A 55 -8.46 5.51 19.03
CA GLY A 55 -8.57 6.09 20.38
C GLY A 55 -9.87 5.71 21.10
N GLY A 56 -11.00 5.80 20.40
CA GLY A 56 -12.34 5.68 20.98
C GLY A 56 -12.57 4.35 21.70
N GLY A 57 -12.61 4.39 23.03
CA GLY A 57 -12.81 3.21 23.88
C GLY A 57 -11.64 2.21 23.89
N ASN A 58 -10.46 2.61 23.40
CA ASN A 58 -9.27 1.77 23.44
C ASN A 58 -8.61 1.83 24.82
N VAL A 59 -9.18 1.08 25.76
CA VAL A 59 -8.71 0.99 27.15
C VAL A 59 -7.23 0.60 27.28
N LYS A 60 -6.66 -0.14 26.31
CA LYS A 60 -5.24 -0.51 26.34
C LYS A 60 -4.33 0.66 26.00
N LEU A 61 -4.73 1.48 25.02
CA LEU A 61 -4.03 2.72 24.68
C LEU A 61 -4.16 3.73 25.82
N GLU A 62 -5.36 3.88 26.37
CA GLU A 62 -5.62 4.78 27.50
C GLU A 62 -4.69 4.48 28.67
N ARG A 63 -4.63 3.22 29.14
CA ARG A 63 -3.72 2.82 30.24
C ARG A 63 -2.26 3.10 29.91
N PHE A 64 -1.83 2.83 28.68
CA PHE A 64 -0.45 3.08 28.26
C PHE A 64 -0.09 4.57 28.35
N VAL A 65 -0.99 5.45 27.92
CA VAL A 65 -0.83 6.90 28.07
C VAL A 65 -0.81 7.30 29.55
N GLU A 66 -1.71 6.76 30.36
CA GLU A 66 -1.75 7.05 31.81
C GLU A 66 -0.44 6.65 32.52
N GLU A 67 0.12 5.49 32.19
CA GLU A 67 1.39 5.01 32.74
C GLU A 67 2.55 5.95 32.38
N LEU A 68 2.64 6.37 31.11
CA LEU A 68 3.67 7.29 30.64
C LEU A 68 3.58 8.66 31.30
N LEU A 69 2.38 9.18 31.54
CA LEU A 69 2.17 10.46 32.23
C LEU A 69 2.42 10.37 33.74
N LYS A 70 2.14 9.22 34.36
CA LYS A 70 2.34 9.01 35.79
C LYS A 70 3.80 8.81 36.17
N ALA A 71 4.60 8.18 35.31
CA ALA A 71 5.97 7.77 35.62
C ALA A 71 6.90 8.91 36.10
N PRO A 72 6.90 10.14 35.51
CA PRO A 72 7.75 11.22 35.99
C PRO A 72 7.28 11.85 37.31
N GLY A 73 6.02 11.67 37.70
CA GLY A 73 5.47 12.14 38.98
C GLY A 73 5.46 13.67 39.17
N THR A 74 5.62 14.46 38.10
CA THR A 74 5.60 15.92 38.21
C THR A 74 4.18 16.43 38.46
N ARG A 75 4.08 17.62 39.07
CA ARG A 75 2.78 18.24 39.37
C ARG A 75 2.02 18.57 38.08
N GLU A 76 2.75 19.03 37.07
CA GLU A 76 2.22 19.40 35.76
C GLU A 76 1.60 18.19 35.06
N LEU A 77 2.31 17.06 35.05
CA LEU A 77 1.82 15.83 34.42
C LEU A 77 0.69 15.19 35.21
N THR A 78 0.72 15.30 36.54
CA THR A 78 -0.40 14.86 37.38
C THR A 78 -1.67 15.66 37.05
N ALA A 79 -1.56 16.97 36.87
CA ALA A 79 -2.69 17.81 36.48
C ALA A 79 -3.18 17.50 35.06
N LEU A 80 -2.26 17.28 34.11
CA LEU A 80 -2.59 16.88 32.75
C LEU A 80 -3.31 15.53 32.71
N LEU A 81 -2.80 14.53 33.43
CA LEU A 81 -3.41 13.21 33.56
C LEU A 81 -4.86 13.30 34.05
N ALA A 82 -5.13 14.14 35.06
CA ALA A 82 -6.48 14.34 35.57
C ALA A 82 -7.43 14.95 34.50
N GLN A 83 -6.96 15.93 33.73
CA GLN A 83 -7.74 16.53 32.63
C GLN A 83 -8.00 15.53 31.51
N TYR A 84 -6.97 14.77 31.12
CA TYR A 84 -7.07 13.70 30.13
C TYR A 84 -8.14 12.67 30.53
N GLN A 85 -8.07 12.15 31.76
CA GLN A 85 -9.04 11.17 32.28
C GLN A 85 -10.48 11.70 32.32
N LEU A 86 -10.66 12.99 32.63
CA LEU A 86 -11.97 13.63 32.56
C LEU A 86 -12.53 13.58 31.13
N LYS A 87 -11.72 13.99 30.15
CA LYS A 87 -12.13 14.08 28.74
C LYS A 87 -12.40 12.73 28.08
N VAL A 88 -11.61 11.71 28.40
CA VAL A 88 -11.85 10.33 27.94
C VAL A 88 -13.16 9.77 28.52
N LYS A 89 -13.47 10.08 29.79
CA LYS A 89 -14.74 9.67 30.41
C LYS A 89 -15.93 10.37 29.78
N GLU A 90 -15.81 11.66 29.47
CA GLU A 90 -16.85 12.43 28.77
C GLU A 90 -17.17 11.81 27.40
N SER A 91 -16.17 11.37 26.64
CA SER A 91 -16.35 10.76 25.31
C SER A 91 -16.87 9.31 25.36
N SER A 92 -16.60 8.58 26.45
CA SER A 92 -17.02 7.18 26.63
C SER A 92 -18.50 6.99 26.98
N THR A 93 -19.28 8.06 27.11
CA THR A 93 -20.71 7.98 27.47
C THR A 93 -21.55 7.52 26.26
N PRO A 94 -22.32 6.42 26.34
CA PRO A 94 -23.12 5.92 25.22
C PRO A 94 -24.20 6.94 24.86
N GLY A 95 -24.12 7.54 23.67
CA GLY A 95 -25.07 8.54 23.18
C GLY A 95 -24.47 9.68 22.38
N LYS A 96 -23.14 9.84 22.37
CA LYS A 96 -22.43 10.85 21.58
C LYS A 96 -21.38 10.24 20.65
N GLY A 97 -21.77 9.19 19.94
CA GLY A 97 -21.00 8.69 18.79
C GLY A 97 -21.28 9.58 17.57
N THR A 98 -20.70 10.78 17.54
CA THR A 98 -20.73 11.66 16.36
C THR A 98 -19.31 12.03 15.98
N GLY A 99 -18.58 11.04 15.46
CA GLY A 99 -17.35 11.24 14.69
C GLY A 99 -17.62 11.32 13.17
N LEU A 100 -18.86 11.63 12.77
CA LEU A 100 -19.24 11.90 11.39
C LEU A 100 -19.92 13.27 11.18
N ASP A 101 -20.18 14.04 12.26
CA ASP A 101 -20.90 15.33 12.18
C ASP A 101 -19.98 16.54 12.40
N GLN A 102 -18.78 16.51 11.84
CA GLN A 102 -18.06 17.75 11.56
C GLN A 102 -18.59 18.23 10.20
N PRO A 103 -19.14 19.47 10.06
CA PRO A 103 -19.56 19.97 8.77
C PRO A 103 -18.34 20.00 7.86
N ALA A 104 -18.33 19.09 6.88
CA ALA A 104 -17.37 19.13 5.81
C ALA A 104 -17.53 20.50 5.13
N GLU A 105 -16.52 21.36 5.24
CA GLU A 105 -16.42 22.50 4.35
C GLU A 105 -16.53 21.99 2.93
N GLU A 106 -17.49 22.56 2.21
CA GLU A 106 -18.03 22.08 0.94
C GLU A 106 -16.97 22.23 -0.17
N GLN A 107 -15.99 21.33 -0.20
CA GLN A 107 -15.18 21.10 -1.39
C GLN A 107 -16.04 20.36 -2.39
N LYS A 108 -16.41 21.06 -3.48
CA LYS A 108 -17.21 20.56 -4.60
C LYS A 108 -16.91 19.07 -4.90
N PRO A 109 -17.93 18.21 -5.03
CA PRO A 109 -17.72 16.79 -5.25
C PRO A 109 -17.01 16.59 -6.58
N LYS A 110 -15.79 16.03 -6.54
CA LYS A 110 -15.22 15.35 -7.70
C LYS A 110 -15.91 13.98 -7.73
N GLU A 111 -16.74 13.79 -8.74
CA GLU A 111 -17.53 12.61 -9.04
C GLU A 111 -16.74 11.32 -8.78
N THR A 112 -17.00 10.66 -7.65
CA THR A 112 -16.48 9.33 -7.36
C THR A 112 -17.29 8.34 -8.17
N GLU A 113 -16.68 7.86 -9.24
CA GLU A 113 -17.12 6.70 -10.00
C GLU A 113 -17.42 5.54 -9.04
N GLN A 114 -18.66 5.04 -9.05
CA GLN A 114 -19.07 3.95 -8.19
C GLN A 114 -18.31 2.67 -8.57
N VAL A 115 -17.23 2.37 -7.84
CA VAL A 115 -16.54 1.09 -7.97
C VAL A 115 -17.36 0.01 -7.28
N ARG A 116 -18.28 -0.60 -8.03
CA ARG A 116 -19.00 -1.81 -7.64
C ARG A 116 -17.99 -2.94 -7.39
N GLY A 117 -18.00 -3.51 -6.18
CA GLY A 117 -17.14 -4.63 -5.82
C GLY A 117 -17.27 -5.77 -6.82
N LYS A 118 -16.14 -6.29 -7.30
CA LYS A 118 -16.11 -7.43 -8.22
C LYS A 118 -16.52 -8.69 -7.47
N GLU A 119 -17.58 -9.31 -7.95
CA GLU A 119 -18.07 -10.63 -7.51
C GLU A 119 -17.09 -11.72 -8.00
N MET A 120 -16.76 -12.69 -7.14
CA MET A 120 -15.85 -13.78 -7.51
C MET A 120 -16.59 -14.83 -8.33
N GLU A 121 -16.41 -14.79 -9.64
CA GLU A 121 -16.84 -15.87 -10.53
C GLU A 121 -15.88 -17.05 -10.39
N LYS A 122 -16.42 -18.25 -10.16
CA LYS A 122 -15.65 -19.48 -10.06
C LYS A 122 -15.02 -19.80 -11.42
N VAL A 123 -13.75 -19.48 -11.56
CA VAL A 123 -12.96 -19.85 -12.73
C VAL A 123 -12.81 -21.38 -12.73
N GLU A 124 -13.48 -22.04 -13.67
CA GLU A 124 -13.19 -23.43 -14.00
C GLU A 124 -11.74 -23.54 -14.50
N GLU A 125 -10.95 -24.40 -13.85
CA GLU A 125 -9.58 -24.70 -14.27
C GLU A 125 -9.61 -25.32 -15.68
N ARG A 126 -9.31 -24.52 -16.71
CA ARG A 126 -9.02 -25.04 -18.05
C ARG A 126 -7.59 -25.61 -18.08
N PRO A 127 -7.39 -26.79 -18.70
CA PRO A 127 -6.12 -27.50 -18.61
C PRO A 127 -5.02 -26.68 -19.28
N GLN A 128 -3.85 -26.66 -18.65
CA GLN A 128 -2.63 -26.00 -19.13
C GLN A 128 -2.41 -26.25 -20.63
N GLN A 129 -2.67 -25.22 -21.43
CA GLN A 129 -2.18 -25.15 -22.81
C GLN A 129 -0.99 -24.22 -22.84
N THR A 130 0.15 -24.85 -23.05
CA THR A 130 1.49 -24.31 -23.08
C THR A 130 1.74 -23.51 -24.35
N LEU A 131 2.67 -22.55 -24.23
CA LEU A 131 3.35 -21.82 -25.32
C LEU A 131 2.56 -20.68 -25.97
N SER A 132 2.58 -19.54 -25.26
CA SER A 132 2.80 -18.17 -25.76
C SER A 132 2.75 -17.99 -27.29
N SER A 133 1.78 -17.19 -27.75
CA SER A 133 1.50 -16.85 -29.15
C SER A 133 2.59 -16.01 -29.86
N THR A 134 3.82 -16.05 -29.33
CA THR A 134 5.02 -15.45 -29.95
C THR A 134 5.85 -16.51 -30.71
N SER A 135 5.61 -17.81 -30.48
CA SER A 135 6.42 -18.90 -31.05
C SER A 135 6.19 -19.16 -32.56
N TRP A 136 4.98 -18.99 -33.08
CA TRP A 136 4.68 -19.25 -34.50
C TRP A 136 5.33 -18.23 -35.45
N LYS A 137 5.48 -16.98 -35.01
CA LYS A 137 6.19 -15.95 -35.75
C LYS A 137 7.69 -16.28 -35.84
N LEU A 138 8.30 -16.73 -34.74
CA LEU A 138 9.69 -17.19 -34.72
C LEU A 138 9.90 -18.46 -35.58
N LEU A 139 8.95 -19.40 -35.52
CA LEU A 139 8.99 -20.60 -36.36
C LEU A 139 8.91 -20.25 -37.86
N GLY A 140 8.06 -19.30 -38.25
CA GLY A 140 7.97 -18.80 -39.62
C GLY A 140 9.28 -18.19 -40.12
N VAL A 141 9.95 -17.38 -39.29
CA VAL A 141 11.26 -16.79 -39.63
C VAL A 141 12.33 -17.89 -39.77
N ALA A 142 12.36 -18.87 -38.87
CA ALA A 142 13.32 -19.96 -38.94
C ALA A 142 13.16 -20.82 -40.20
N ILE A 143 11.92 -21.13 -40.61
CA ILE A 143 11.63 -21.88 -41.84
C ILE A 143 12.06 -21.09 -43.07
N ALA A 144 11.77 -19.78 -43.13
CA ALA A 144 12.17 -18.93 -44.25
C ALA A 144 13.71 -18.85 -44.39
N ALA A 145 14.43 -18.71 -43.28
CA ALA A 145 15.89 -18.72 -43.26
C ALA A 145 16.46 -20.06 -43.75
N LEU A 146 15.91 -21.19 -43.29
CA LEU A 146 16.32 -22.52 -43.75
C LEU A 146 16.05 -22.71 -45.25
N PHE A 147 14.91 -22.23 -45.75
CA PHE A 147 14.57 -22.32 -47.16
C PHE A 147 15.56 -21.56 -48.05
N LEU A 148 15.98 -20.35 -47.64
CA LEU A 148 17.00 -19.57 -48.36
C LEU A 148 18.37 -20.28 -48.37
N VAL A 149 18.77 -20.89 -47.26
CA VAL A 149 20.02 -21.68 -47.18
C VAL A 149 19.96 -22.89 -48.12
N VAL A 150 18.85 -23.63 -48.12
CA VAL A 150 18.67 -24.80 -49.00
C VAL A 150 18.58 -24.40 -50.47
N LEU A 151 17.88 -23.31 -50.80
CA LEU A 151 17.77 -22.80 -52.16
C LEU A 151 19.13 -22.31 -52.67
N GLY A 152 19.88 -21.55 -51.85
CA GLY A 152 21.24 -21.14 -52.15
C GLY A 152 22.17 -22.33 -52.33
N TYR A 153 22.07 -23.36 -51.47
CA TYR A 153 22.83 -24.59 -51.60
C TYR A 153 22.48 -25.35 -52.89
N ARG A 154 21.20 -25.47 -53.25
CA ARG A 154 20.76 -26.13 -54.50
C ARG A 154 21.20 -25.37 -55.74
N LEU A 155 21.05 -24.06 -55.77
CA LEU A 155 21.53 -23.22 -56.88
C LEU A 155 23.06 -23.29 -57.04
N ARG A 156 23.80 -23.46 -55.94
CA ARG A 156 25.25 -23.71 -55.96
C ARG A 156 25.63 -25.15 -56.35
N ARG A 157 24.79 -26.13 -56.04
CA ARG A 157 24.97 -27.56 -56.40
C ARG A 157 24.54 -27.90 -57.83
N PHE A 158 23.89 -26.98 -58.53
CA PHE A 158 23.71 -27.03 -59.99
C PHE A 158 24.72 -26.07 -60.66
N PRO A 159 26.02 -26.39 -60.68
CA PRO A 159 26.94 -25.70 -61.56
C PRO A 159 26.43 -25.91 -62.99
N LYS A 160 26.31 -24.82 -63.75
CA LYS A 160 26.16 -24.88 -65.20
C LYS A 160 27.21 -25.85 -65.73
N GLY A 161 26.77 -27.04 -66.13
CA GLY A 161 27.60 -28.03 -66.79
C GLY A 161 28.12 -27.40 -68.08
N LYS A 162 29.37 -26.94 -68.06
CA LYS A 162 30.13 -26.69 -69.27
C LYS A 162 30.10 -27.98 -70.07
N SER A 163 29.42 -27.98 -71.21
CA SER A 163 29.61 -29.01 -72.22
C SER A 163 31.06 -28.92 -72.70
N ARG A 164 31.87 -29.89 -72.30
CA ARG A 164 33.12 -30.34 -72.94
C ARG A 164 32.83 -31.80 -73.26
N ALA A 165 33.13 -32.37 -74.42
CA ALA A 165 33.96 -31.98 -75.55
C ALA A 165 33.71 -33.02 -76.65
N THR A 166 34.12 -32.76 -77.89
CA THR A 166 34.63 -33.83 -78.75
C THR A 166 35.91 -33.38 -79.43
N ARG A 167 37.00 -34.03 -79.01
CA ARG A 167 38.33 -34.00 -79.62
C ARG A 167 38.37 -35.13 -80.65
N ARG A 168 38.71 -34.84 -81.92
CA ARG A 168 39.29 -35.83 -82.84
C ARG A 168 40.30 -35.15 -83.78
N LEU A 169 41.57 -35.47 -83.53
CA LEU A 169 42.67 -35.74 -84.48
C LEU A 169 43.31 -37.04 -83.92
N PRO A 170 43.98 -37.92 -84.68
CA PRO A 170 44.78 -37.74 -85.91
C PRO A 170 44.35 -38.75 -87.02
N GLU A 171 44.94 -38.92 -88.21
CA GLU A 171 46.27 -38.67 -88.81
C GLU A 171 46.17 -37.96 -90.17
#